data_AF-A0A7Y3LAU1-F1
#
_entry.id   AF-A0A7Y3LAU1-F1
#
_cell.length_a   1.000
_cell.length_b   1.000
_cell.length_c   1.000
_cell.angle_alpha   90.00
_cell.angle_beta   90.00
_cell.angle_gamma   90.00
#
_symmetry.space_group_name_H-M   'P 1'
#
loop_
_entity.id
_entity.type
_entity.pdbx_description
1 polymer ?
#
loop_
_entity_poly.entity_id
_entity_poly.type
_entity_poly.pdbx_seq_one_letter_code
_entity_poly.pdbx_strand_id
1 'polypeptide(L)'
;MDLHLNFSLTQDELRNPQLSEATFDDVVQIDTEEALAMIPGSSVKVLRGTVGKGASNWGVDVLVAVSMLVNMDGLIDLGERAIRLAKKLTGGGTKRGLLVRDPPTAGVLAVGAYQPRSDLRGGVVVGSWCVTGGNPGIGFDGRDLWVTSVQKRDQSVILIVTSPSGEVLGSVTVPPRF
;
A
#
# COMPACT_ATOMS: atom_id res chain seq x y z
N MET A 1 -0.42 4.68 -14.85
CA MET A 1 0.04 4.47 -13.46
C MET A 1 0.60 3.07 -13.41
N ASP A 2 1.79 2.92 -12.85
CA ASP A 2 2.52 1.66 -12.88
C ASP A 2 2.49 1.03 -11.48
N LEU A 3 2.14 -0.25 -11.42
CA LEU A 3 2.18 -1.05 -10.21
C LEU A 3 3.31 -2.08 -10.30
N HIS A 4 4.19 -2.11 -9.31
CA HIS A 4 5.35 -3.00 -9.22
C HIS A 4 5.15 -4.04 -8.12
N LEU A 5 4.58 -5.18 -8.50
CA LEU A 5 4.39 -6.31 -7.58
C LEU A 5 5.63 -7.18 -7.59
N ASN A 6 6.54 -6.98 -6.62
CA ASN A 6 7.77 -7.76 -6.55
C ASN A 6 7.54 -9.03 -5.73
N PHE A 7 7.87 -10.18 -6.30
CA PHE A 7 7.73 -11.48 -5.65
C PHE A 7 9.06 -12.21 -5.54
N SER A 8 9.21 -13.01 -4.50
CA SER A 8 10.30 -13.99 -4.44
C SER A 8 10.13 -15.05 -5.53
N LEU A 9 11.25 -15.64 -5.92
CA LEU A 9 11.22 -16.88 -6.68
C LEU A 9 10.63 -18.01 -5.82
N THR A 10 10.05 -19.01 -6.47
CA THR A 10 9.61 -20.25 -5.80
C THR A 10 10.84 -21.09 -5.43
N GLN A 11 10.66 -22.11 -4.57
CA GLN A 11 11.75 -23.02 -4.24
C GLN A 11 12.23 -23.83 -5.46
N ASP A 12 11.33 -24.19 -6.36
CA ASP A 12 11.67 -24.99 -7.54
C ASP A 12 12.44 -24.15 -8.56
N GLU A 13 12.07 -22.88 -8.75
CA GLU A 13 12.80 -21.94 -9.60
C GLU A 13 14.21 -21.67 -9.06
N LEU A 14 14.35 -21.44 -7.75
CA LEU A 14 15.66 -21.22 -7.12
C LEU A 14 16.58 -22.44 -7.21
N ARG A 15 16.01 -23.65 -7.25
CA ARG A 15 16.76 -24.90 -7.39
C ARG A 15 16.98 -25.31 -8.84
N ASN A 16 16.40 -24.59 -9.81
CA ASN A 16 16.57 -24.89 -11.21
C ASN A 16 18.03 -24.57 -11.62
N PRO A 17 18.83 -25.57 -12.06
CA PRO A 17 20.23 -25.36 -12.43
C PRO A 17 20.40 -24.46 -13.66
N GLN A 18 19.33 -24.28 -14.43
CA GLN A 18 19.33 -23.37 -15.58
C GLN A 18 19.03 -21.93 -15.17
N LEU A 19 18.69 -21.63 -13.90
CA LEU A 19 18.41 -20.25 -13.49
C LEU A 19 19.67 -19.38 -13.65
N SER A 20 19.65 -18.52 -14.66
CA SER A 20 20.69 -17.55 -14.97
C SER A 20 20.06 -16.26 -15.49
N GLU A 21 20.87 -15.22 -15.69
CA GLU A 21 20.36 -13.95 -16.22
C GLU A 21 19.83 -14.09 -17.65
N ALA A 22 20.45 -14.95 -18.47
CA ALA A 22 20.06 -15.17 -19.86
C ALA A 22 18.82 -16.07 -20.03
N THR A 23 18.47 -16.83 -18.99
CA THR A 23 17.43 -17.88 -19.02
C THR A 23 16.33 -17.62 -17.99
N PHE A 24 16.31 -16.41 -17.41
CA PHE A 24 15.35 -16.05 -16.36
C PHE A 24 13.91 -16.25 -16.86
N ASP A 25 13.61 -15.78 -18.06
CA ASP A 25 12.28 -15.86 -18.66
C ASP A 25 11.88 -17.29 -19.04
N ASP A 26 12.84 -18.21 -19.20
CA ASP A 26 12.56 -19.62 -19.43
C ASP A 26 12.16 -20.33 -18.13
N VAL A 27 12.81 -19.97 -17.03
CA VAL A 27 12.63 -20.60 -15.72
C VAL A 27 11.44 -20.00 -14.96
N VAL A 28 11.27 -18.69 -15.00
CA VAL A 28 10.26 -17.97 -14.22
C VAL A 28 9.06 -17.69 -15.10
N GLN A 29 8.10 -18.61 -15.08
CA GLN A 29 6.86 -18.50 -15.84
C GLN A 29 5.76 -17.90 -14.95
N ILE A 30 5.36 -16.67 -15.24
CA ILE A 30 4.12 -16.08 -14.72
C ILE A 30 3.16 -15.95 -15.88
N ASP A 31 1.95 -16.50 -15.71
CA ASP A 31 0.89 -16.41 -16.71
C ASP A 31 0.41 -14.96 -16.85
N THR A 32 0.90 -14.30 -17.91
CA THR A 32 0.60 -12.89 -18.19
C THR A 32 -0.81 -12.71 -18.75
N GLU A 33 -1.34 -13.67 -19.50
CA GLU A 33 -2.71 -13.63 -20.02
C GLU A 33 -3.72 -13.70 -18.86
N GLU A 34 -3.46 -14.58 -17.91
CA GLU A 34 -4.27 -14.70 -16.72
C GLU A 34 -4.16 -13.46 -15.83
N ALA A 35 -2.95 -12.92 -15.64
CA ALA A 35 -2.77 -11.67 -14.91
C ALA A 35 -3.52 -10.49 -15.57
N LEU A 36 -3.48 -10.41 -16.91
CA LEU A 36 -4.25 -9.44 -17.70
C LEU A 36 -5.76 -9.63 -17.51
N ALA A 37 -6.26 -10.87 -17.50
CA ALA A 37 -7.67 -11.15 -17.28
C ALA A 37 -8.15 -10.70 -15.88
N MET A 38 -7.26 -10.70 -14.88
CA MET A 38 -7.57 -10.21 -13.54
C MET A 38 -7.64 -8.68 -13.46
N ILE A 39 -6.86 -7.98 -14.29
CA ILE A 39 -6.78 -6.50 -14.31
C ILE A 39 -7.02 -5.99 -15.75
N PRO A 40 -8.26 -6.06 -16.27
CA PRO A 40 -8.58 -5.62 -17.62
C PRO A 40 -8.30 -4.13 -17.82
N GLY A 41 -7.90 -3.73 -19.03
CA GLY A 41 -7.53 -2.34 -19.34
C GLY A 41 -6.13 -1.94 -18.88
N SER A 42 -5.34 -2.90 -18.37
CA SER A 42 -3.92 -2.74 -18.08
C SER A 42 -3.06 -3.51 -19.09
N SER A 43 -1.75 -3.25 -19.09
CA SER A 43 -0.76 -4.15 -19.65
C SER A 43 0.07 -4.79 -18.53
N VAL A 44 0.36 -6.08 -18.63
CA VAL A 44 1.20 -6.79 -17.66
C VAL A 44 2.52 -7.17 -18.32
N LYS A 45 3.62 -6.91 -17.62
CA LYS A 45 4.96 -7.39 -17.98
C LYS A 45 5.58 -8.10 -16.80
N VAL A 46 6.32 -9.16 -17.08
CA VAL A 46 7.10 -9.88 -16.09
C VAL A 46 8.55 -9.47 -16.32
N LEU A 47 9.15 -8.89 -15.28
CA LEU A 47 10.51 -8.40 -15.31
C LEU A 47 11.30 -9.10 -14.21
N ARG A 48 12.62 -9.12 -14.36
CA ARG A 48 13.50 -9.51 -13.26
C ARG A 48 13.42 -8.48 -12.14
N GLY A 49 13.10 -8.94 -10.94
CA GLY A 49 12.99 -8.13 -9.73
C GLY A 49 14.08 -8.46 -8.70
N THR A 50 14.03 -7.78 -7.55
CA THR A 50 14.92 -8.09 -6.40
C THR A 50 14.17 -8.11 -5.08
N VAL A 51 14.40 -9.14 -4.26
CA VAL A 51 13.69 -9.35 -2.99
C VAL A 51 14.67 -9.35 -1.81
N GLY A 52 15.45 -8.29 -1.67
CA GLY A 52 16.31 -8.08 -0.50
C GLY A 52 17.39 -7.01 -0.72
N LYS A 53 18.42 -7.03 0.12
CA LYS A 53 19.68 -6.27 -0.06
C LYS A 53 20.74 -7.21 -0.64
N GLY A 54 21.34 -6.87 -1.79
CA GLY A 54 22.46 -7.61 -2.38
C GLY A 54 22.12 -8.52 -3.57
N ALA A 55 23.16 -8.98 -4.27
CA ALA A 55 23.13 -9.66 -5.58
C ALA A 55 22.53 -11.07 -5.60
N SER A 56 22.30 -11.68 -4.43
CA SER A 56 21.75 -13.04 -4.28
C SER A 56 20.23 -13.10 -4.17
N ASN A 57 19.54 -11.96 -4.08
CA ASN A 57 18.09 -11.91 -3.82
C ASN A 57 17.28 -11.71 -5.09
N TRP A 58 17.28 -12.72 -5.96
CA TRP A 58 16.52 -12.69 -7.19
C TRP A 58 15.02 -12.71 -6.89
N GLY A 59 14.30 -11.90 -7.65
CA GLY A 59 12.85 -11.85 -7.61
C GLY A 59 12.30 -11.69 -9.01
N VAL A 60 10.98 -11.60 -9.04
CA VAL A 60 10.22 -11.31 -10.24
C VAL A 60 9.35 -10.09 -9.96
N ASP A 61 9.42 -9.07 -10.81
CA ASP A 61 8.59 -7.89 -10.74
C ASP A 61 7.48 -8.01 -11.78
N VAL A 62 6.24 -8.11 -11.32
CA VAL A 62 5.06 -8.08 -12.18
C VAL A 62 4.63 -6.62 -12.30
N LEU A 63 5.04 -6.01 -13.42
CA LEU A 63 4.71 -4.64 -13.77
C LEU A 63 3.32 -4.60 -14.40
N VAL A 64 2.37 -3.97 -13.71
CA VAL A 64 1.03 -3.71 -14.22
C VAL A 64 0.91 -2.22 -14.56
N ALA A 65 0.94 -1.90 -15.85
CA ALA A 65 0.75 -0.52 -16.32
C ALA A 65 -0.73 -0.27 -16.60
N VAL A 66 -1.34 0.61 -15.80
CA VAL A 66 -2.75 0.99 -15.88
C VAL A 66 -2.89 2.27 -16.69
N SER A 67 -3.67 2.21 -17.76
CA SER A 67 -3.77 3.28 -18.75
C SER A 67 -4.68 4.44 -18.33
N MET A 68 -5.76 4.18 -17.58
CA MET A 68 -6.64 5.21 -17.02
C MET A 68 -7.22 4.81 -15.67
N LEU A 69 -7.29 5.77 -14.75
CA LEU A 69 -8.08 5.72 -13.53
C LEU A 69 -9.04 6.89 -13.55
N VAL A 70 -10.34 6.60 -13.48
CA VAL A 70 -11.39 7.61 -13.73
C VAL A 70 -11.87 8.26 -12.44
N ASN A 71 -11.83 7.52 -11.32
CA ASN A 71 -12.29 7.97 -10.00
C ASN A 71 -11.82 7.03 -8.88
N MET A 72 -12.23 7.31 -7.63
CA MET A 72 -11.92 6.49 -6.46
C MET A 72 -12.51 5.07 -6.52
N ASP A 73 -13.69 4.87 -7.11
CA ASP A 73 -14.25 3.51 -7.27
C ASP A 73 -13.38 2.65 -8.20
N GLY A 74 -12.85 3.23 -9.28
CA GLY A 74 -11.90 2.57 -10.15
C GLY A 74 -10.58 2.24 -9.44
N LEU A 75 -10.14 3.10 -8.51
CA LEU A 75 -8.96 2.83 -7.69
C LEU A 75 -9.18 1.69 -6.68
N ILE A 76 -10.36 1.62 -6.07
CA ILE A 76 -10.75 0.52 -5.17
C ILE A 76 -10.83 -0.80 -5.94
N ASP A 77 -11.54 -0.84 -7.07
CA ASP A 77 -11.64 -2.05 -7.91
C ASP A 77 -10.24 -2.50 -8.39
N LEU A 78 -9.41 -1.56 -8.84
CA LEU A 78 -8.01 -1.86 -9.18
C LEU A 78 -7.25 -2.46 -8.00
N GLY A 79 -7.38 -1.87 -6.80
CA GLY A 79 -6.77 -2.37 -5.58
C GLY A 79 -7.21 -3.79 -5.23
N GLU A 80 -8.52 -4.07 -5.28
CA GLU A 80 -9.06 -5.40 -5.03
C GLU A 80 -8.52 -6.43 -6.03
N ARG A 81 -8.49 -6.08 -7.32
CA ARG A 81 -7.94 -6.95 -8.38
C ARG A 81 -6.45 -7.19 -8.18
N ALA A 82 -5.68 -6.16 -7.86
CA ALA A 82 -4.25 -6.28 -7.58
C ALA A 82 -3.99 -7.19 -6.37
N ILE A 83 -4.81 -7.11 -5.32
CA ILE A 83 -4.74 -8.03 -4.17
C ILE A 83 -5.10 -9.46 -4.58
N ARG A 84 -6.14 -9.65 -5.41
CA ARG A 84 -6.49 -11.00 -5.90
C ARG A 84 -5.34 -11.60 -6.70
N LEU A 85 -4.71 -10.81 -7.58
CA LEU A 85 -3.52 -11.23 -8.35
C LEU A 85 -2.37 -11.58 -7.40
N ALA A 86 -2.06 -10.71 -6.44
CA ALA A 86 -1.01 -10.96 -5.46
C ALA A 86 -1.28 -12.22 -4.62
N LYS A 87 -2.51 -12.42 -4.14
CA LYS A 87 -2.92 -13.62 -3.40
C LYS A 87 -2.79 -14.89 -4.23
N LYS A 88 -3.09 -14.80 -5.53
CA LYS A 88 -2.91 -15.93 -6.44
C LYS A 88 -1.44 -16.28 -6.63
N LEU A 89 -0.60 -15.27 -6.85
CA LEU A 89 0.84 -15.47 -7.07
C LEU A 89 1.59 -15.85 -5.80
N THR A 90 1.06 -15.54 -4.62
CA THR A 90 1.61 -15.94 -3.32
C THR A 90 1.01 -17.25 -2.76
N GLY A 91 -0.22 -17.57 -3.16
CA GLY A 91 -0.96 -18.77 -2.76
C GLY A 91 -0.88 -19.91 -3.78
N GLY A 92 -1.61 -21.01 -3.55
CA GLY A 92 -1.84 -22.04 -4.58
C GLY A 92 -0.58 -22.68 -5.18
N GLY A 93 0.32 -23.22 -4.36
CA GLY A 93 1.47 -24.03 -4.81
C GLY A 93 2.76 -23.25 -5.12
N THR A 94 2.69 -21.98 -5.52
CA THR A 94 3.89 -21.17 -5.84
C THR A 94 4.68 -20.73 -4.59
N LYS A 95 3.98 -20.50 -3.46
CA LYS A 95 4.56 -20.04 -2.17
C LYS A 95 5.50 -18.83 -2.29
N ARG A 96 5.25 -17.92 -3.24
CA ARG A 96 6.06 -16.69 -3.35
C ARG A 96 5.77 -15.74 -2.20
N GLY A 97 6.78 -14.97 -1.77
CA GLY A 97 6.61 -13.82 -0.88
C GLY A 97 6.44 -12.54 -1.68
N LEU A 98 5.41 -11.75 -1.37
CA LEU A 98 5.22 -10.41 -1.94
C LEU A 98 6.04 -9.37 -1.16
N LEU A 99 6.75 -8.51 -1.88
CA LEU A 99 7.42 -7.32 -1.38
C LEU A 99 6.98 -6.14 -2.22
N VAL A 100 6.54 -5.06 -1.58
CA VAL A 100 6.14 -3.83 -2.27
C VAL A 100 7.06 -2.72 -1.79
N ARG A 101 7.65 -1.97 -2.72
CA ARG A 101 8.67 -0.96 -2.42
C ARG A 101 8.29 0.44 -2.86
N ASP A 102 7.45 0.56 -3.88
CA ASP A 102 7.04 1.84 -4.41
C ASP A 102 5.73 2.32 -3.72
N PRO A 103 5.66 3.62 -3.38
CA PRO A 103 4.46 4.20 -2.76
C PRO A 103 3.16 4.01 -3.57
N PRO A 104 3.14 4.15 -4.91
CA PRO A 104 1.92 3.95 -5.70
C PRO A 104 1.30 2.56 -5.52
N THR A 105 2.10 1.50 -5.65
CA THR A 105 1.63 0.12 -5.48
C THR A 105 1.17 -0.15 -4.05
N ALA A 106 1.93 0.34 -3.07
CA ALA A 106 1.54 0.22 -1.67
C ALA A 106 0.19 0.91 -1.40
N GLY A 107 -0.03 2.10 -1.96
CA GLY A 107 -1.29 2.83 -1.84
C GLY A 107 -2.47 2.10 -2.48
N VAL A 108 -2.30 1.58 -3.69
CA VAL A 108 -3.36 0.85 -4.42
C VAL A 108 -3.74 -0.44 -3.70
N LEU A 109 -2.75 -1.21 -3.21
CA LEU A 109 -3.00 -2.40 -2.41
C LEU A 109 -3.63 -2.04 -1.05
N ALA A 110 -3.23 -0.94 -0.41
CA ALA A 110 -3.86 -0.49 0.83
C ALA A 110 -5.33 -0.12 0.62
N VAL A 111 -5.63 0.62 -0.46
CA VAL A 111 -7.00 1.00 -0.82
C VAL A 111 -7.86 -0.23 -1.16
N GLY A 112 -7.33 -1.24 -1.85
CA GLY A 112 -8.04 -2.49 -2.10
C GLY A 112 -8.23 -3.37 -0.87
N ALA A 113 -7.31 -3.28 0.10
CA ALA A 113 -7.39 -4.04 1.36
C ALA A 113 -8.33 -3.36 2.34
N TYR A 114 -8.45 -2.04 2.21
CA TYR A 114 -9.48 -1.25 2.85
C TYR A 114 -10.81 -1.62 2.20
N GLN A 115 -11.66 -2.32 2.94
CA GLN A 115 -13.09 -2.37 2.64
C GLN A 115 -13.68 -1.13 3.31
N PRO A 116 -13.77 0.05 2.64
CA PRO A 116 -14.48 1.15 3.26
C PRO A 116 -15.89 0.64 3.57
N ARG A 117 -16.36 0.90 4.78
CA ARG A 117 -17.79 0.80 5.04
C ARG A 117 -18.50 1.62 3.95
N SER A 118 -19.64 1.12 3.49
CA SER A 118 -20.40 1.67 2.37
C SER A 118 -20.79 3.16 2.54
N ASP A 119 -20.59 3.72 3.73
CA ASP A 119 -20.83 5.10 4.12
C ASP A 119 -19.67 6.07 3.81
N LEU A 120 -18.47 5.59 3.49
CA LEU A 120 -17.31 6.43 3.12
C LEU A 120 -17.01 6.44 1.62
N ARG A 121 -17.83 5.78 0.81
CA ARG A 121 -17.66 5.71 -0.65
C ARG A 121 -17.84 7.11 -1.25
N GLY A 122 -16.80 7.62 -1.90
CA GLY A 122 -16.77 9.00 -2.43
C GLY A 122 -16.27 10.06 -1.45
N GLY A 123 -15.77 9.67 -0.28
CA GLY A 123 -15.06 10.58 0.62
C GLY A 123 -13.84 11.19 -0.07
N VAL A 124 -13.71 12.52 0.00
CA VAL A 124 -12.56 13.28 -0.51
C VAL A 124 -11.77 13.79 0.68
N VAL A 125 -10.44 13.78 0.58
CA VAL A 125 -9.58 14.46 1.55
C VAL A 125 -9.85 15.96 1.44
N VAL A 126 -10.55 16.52 2.43
CA VAL A 126 -10.86 17.96 2.48
C VAL A 126 -9.71 18.81 3.03
N GLY A 127 -8.70 18.17 3.63
CA GLY A 127 -7.50 18.86 4.12
C GLY A 127 -6.50 17.92 4.78
N SER A 128 -5.30 18.44 5.04
CA SER A 128 -4.22 17.75 5.76
C SER A 128 -3.50 18.75 6.64
N TRP A 129 -3.27 18.40 7.90
CA TRP A 129 -2.61 19.26 8.87
C TRP A 129 -1.40 18.55 9.47
N CYS A 130 -0.23 19.18 9.31
CA CYS A 130 0.98 18.73 9.97
C CYS A 130 0.90 19.10 11.45
N VAL A 131 0.62 18.11 12.29
CA VAL A 131 0.76 18.27 13.73
C VAL A 131 2.21 18.00 14.08
N THR A 132 2.92 19.01 14.57
CA THR A 132 4.33 18.85 14.95
C THR A 132 4.45 18.00 16.22
N GLY A 133 5.47 17.16 16.25
CA GLY A 133 6.05 16.47 17.41
C GLY A 133 5.34 15.21 17.92
N GLY A 134 6.15 14.16 18.10
CA GLY A 134 5.79 12.91 18.76
C GLY A 134 4.82 12.01 18.01
N ASN A 135 4.34 10.97 18.69
CA ASN A 135 3.30 10.06 18.25
C ASN A 135 1.93 10.63 18.69
N PRO A 136 1.18 11.34 17.81
CA PRO A 136 -0.03 12.03 18.21
C PRO A 136 -1.14 11.03 18.57
N GLY A 137 -1.88 11.32 19.64
CA GLY A 137 -3.15 10.64 19.95
C GLY A 137 -4.31 11.38 19.30
N ILE A 138 -5.28 10.65 18.76
CA ILE A 138 -6.48 11.21 18.12
C ILE A 138 -7.72 10.71 18.87
N GLY A 139 -8.69 11.60 19.10
CA GLY A 139 -10.01 11.29 19.68
C GLY A 139 -11.15 12.01 18.96
N PHE A 140 -12.38 11.51 19.14
CA PHE A 140 -13.62 12.10 18.62
C PHE A 140 -14.74 11.92 19.65
N ASP A 141 -15.50 12.97 19.93
CA ASP A 141 -16.58 12.96 20.92
C ASP A 141 -17.99 13.02 20.32
N GLY A 142 -18.11 12.92 18.99
CA GLY A 142 -19.37 13.05 18.26
C GLY A 142 -19.61 14.45 17.68
N ARG A 143 -18.87 15.47 18.13
CA ARG A 143 -18.97 16.84 17.61
C ARG A 143 -17.64 17.36 17.09
N ASP A 144 -16.56 17.15 17.84
CA ASP A 144 -15.24 17.71 17.57
C ASP A 144 -14.18 16.60 17.55
N LEU A 145 -13.14 16.83 16.75
CA LEU A 145 -11.93 16.02 16.69
C LEU A 145 -10.86 16.64 17.59
N TRP A 146 -10.03 15.79 18.17
CA TRP A 146 -9.06 16.19 19.16
C TRP A 146 -7.74 15.51 18.83
N VAL A 147 -6.66 16.28 18.70
CA VAL A 147 -5.32 15.76 18.43
C VAL A 147 -4.37 16.22 19.52
N THR A 148 -3.65 15.30 20.14
CA THR A 148 -2.57 15.64 21.08
C THR A 148 -1.25 15.83 20.32
N SER A 149 -0.66 17.01 20.48
CA SER A 149 0.57 17.47 19.83
C SER A 149 1.60 17.76 20.90
N VAL A 150 2.74 17.07 20.79
CA VAL A 150 3.97 17.20 21.60
C VAL A 150 3.83 17.07 23.11
N GLN A 151 4.56 16.12 23.69
CA GLN A 151 4.94 16.17 25.10
C GLN A 151 6.04 17.23 25.28
N LYS A 152 5.72 18.37 25.89
CA LYS A 152 6.71 19.39 26.28
C LYS A 152 7.65 18.84 27.36
N ARG A 153 8.75 19.55 27.67
CA ARG A 153 9.72 19.14 28.70
C ARG A 153 9.07 18.95 30.09
N ASP A 154 8.02 19.70 30.38
CA ASP A 154 7.22 19.60 31.60
C ASP A 154 6.12 18.52 31.52
N GLN A 155 6.20 17.64 30.52
CA GLN A 155 5.22 16.59 30.22
C GLN A 155 3.79 17.10 29.89
N SER A 156 3.59 18.41 29.74
CA SER A 156 2.32 18.95 29.25
C SER A 156 2.15 18.63 27.76
N VAL A 157 0.89 18.50 27.32
CA VAL A 157 0.53 18.24 25.93
C VAL A 157 -0.26 19.40 25.36
N ILE A 158 -0.08 19.71 24.08
CA ILE A 158 -0.95 20.65 23.37
C ILE A 158 -2.10 19.85 22.77
N LEU A 159 -3.32 20.08 23.23
CA LEU A 159 -4.53 19.54 22.64
C LEU A 159 -5.02 20.52 21.57
N ILE A 160 -5.02 20.09 20.32
CA ILE A 160 -5.59 20.84 19.20
C ILE A 160 -7.02 20.31 19.02
N VAL A 161 -7.99 21.21 19.03
CA VAL A 161 -9.40 20.89 18.76
C VAL A 161 -9.70 21.29 17.33
N THR A 162 -10.23 20.35 16.56
CA THR A 162 -10.62 20.56 15.16
C THR A 162 -12.08 20.23 14.96
N SER A 163 -12.74 20.93 14.04
CA SER A 163 -14.08 20.56 13.59
C SER A 163 -14.03 19.25 12.78
N PRO A 164 -15.17 18.58 12.54
CA PRO A 164 -15.23 17.41 11.66
C PRO A 164 -14.78 17.71 10.23
N SER A 165 -14.87 18.96 9.78
CA SER A 165 -14.36 19.41 8.47
C SER A 165 -12.86 19.75 8.50
N GLY A 166 -12.20 19.59 9.65
CA GLY A 166 -10.77 19.78 9.84
C GLY A 166 -10.33 21.21 10.13
N GLU A 167 -11.25 22.14 10.35
CA GLU A 167 -10.92 23.50 10.79
C GLU A 167 -10.33 23.47 12.20
N VAL A 168 -9.21 24.16 12.43
CA VAL A 168 -8.64 24.31 13.78
C VAL A 168 -9.50 25.29 14.58
N LEU A 169 -10.26 24.77 15.54
CA LEU A 169 -11.13 25.56 16.43
C LEU A 169 -10.34 26.22 17.56
N GLY A 170 -9.21 25.62 17.94
CA GLY A 170 -8.33 26.18 18.96
C GLY A 170 -7.28 25.19 19.45
N SER A 171 -6.51 25.64 20.43
CA SER A 171 -5.56 24.79 21.14
C SER A 171 -5.57 25.08 22.64
N VAL A 172 -5.32 24.05 23.45
CA VAL A 172 -5.20 24.16 24.91
C VAL A 172 -3.97 23.37 25.37
N THR A 173 -3.18 23.95 26.28
CA THR A 173 -2.10 23.20 26.95
C THR A 173 -2.69 22.45 28.13
N VAL A 174 -2.57 21.13 28.12
CA VAL A 174 -3.01 20.25 29.20
C VAL A 174 -1.78 19.84 30.01
N PRO A 175 -1.73 20.16 31.32
CA PRO A 175 -0.61 19.75 32.18
C PRO A 175 -0.58 18.23 32.37
N PRO A 176 0.58 17.65 32.73
CA PRO A 176 0.64 16.24 33.10
C PRO A 176 -0.29 15.98 34.30
N ARG A 177 -0.93 14.80 34.33
CA ARG A 177 -1.61 14.34 35.56
C ARG A 177 -0.53 13.99 36.58
N PHE A 178 -0.67 14.54 37.79
CA PHE A 178 0.10 14.11 38.97
C PHE A 178 -0.35 12.72 39.43
#